data_AF-A0A8T7BPG8-F1
#
_entry.id   AF-A0A8T7BPG8-F1
#
_cell.length_a   1.000
_cell.length_b   1.000
_cell.length_c   1.000
_cell.angle_alpha   90.00
_cell.angle_beta   90.00
_cell.angle_gamma   90.00
#
_symmetry.space_group_name_H-M   'P 1'
#
loop_
_entity.id
_entity.type
_entity.pdbx_description
1 polymer ?
#
loop_
_entity_poly.entity_id
_entity_poly.type
_entity_poly.pdbx_seq_one_letter_code
_entity_poly.pdbx_strand_id
1 'polypeptide(L)'
;GKSEEQQDKDLEEAVKAYAAYKEALKSLAFNADSVKLSFNEISYGFQNPDDIASGDGAGSSAWASITNLQRVVGKRRESNRLFWDLYSGPVRLAYQYMQEEAACYLQSEWEDKVLAEMEGVTTDKLGQALIGEEGILWTYTDNQAAPFLRKRHKKGYIPKVNKNTSMNWEPQFLNFVNDAESGRQIVGGEFTVNISALPTGINQSAQISPYATFIDLHCADGVQSLANYNFTTSREFNWKLSDCGDVTLRIDVGEYSLRKQYTGQKGFSKFLADFRDGRRIFTVKEFPEFESQLQNERVQAIDVTYEISGDRDNVIKMLQAVPLDPPREAIACWVQ
;
A
#
# COMPACT_ATOMS: atom_id res chain seq x y z
N GLY A 1 16.39 53.40 -34.45
CA GLY A 1 16.36 51.95 -34.76
C GLY A 1 17.70 51.34 -34.37
N LYS A 2 17.78 50.01 -34.26
CA LYS A 2 19.08 49.32 -34.16
C LYS A 2 19.91 49.59 -35.44
N SER A 3 21.23 49.60 -35.36
CA SER A 3 22.10 49.69 -36.55
C SER A 3 22.01 48.39 -37.36
N GLU A 4 22.31 48.46 -38.65
CA GLU A 4 22.36 47.29 -39.56
C GLU A 4 23.30 46.21 -39.01
N GLU A 5 24.50 46.59 -38.56
CA GLU A 5 25.45 45.67 -37.93
C GLU A 5 24.88 44.97 -36.67
N GLN A 6 24.05 45.67 -35.88
CA GLN A 6 23.40 45.07 -34.72
C GLN A 6 22.26 44.14 -35.14
N GLN A 7 21.53 44.46 -36.20
CA GLN A 7 20.47 43.62 -36.75
C GLN A 7 21.04 42.31 -37.32
N ASP A 8 22.19 42.37 -38.01
CA ASP A 8 22.87 41.20 -38.55
C ASP A 8 23.38 40.28 -37.43
N LYS A 9 23.97 40.85 -36.37
CA LYS A 9 24.39 40.09 -35.18
C LYS A 9 23.21 39.40 -34.48
N ASP A 10 22.11 40.13 -34.27
CA ASP A 10 20.89 39.57 -33.68
C ASP A 10 20.31 38.42 -34.53
N LEU A 11 20.38 38.55 -35.87
CA LEU A 11 19.93 37.52 -36.80
C LEU A 11 20.83 36.27 -36.74
N GLU A 12 22.14 36.44 -36.68
CA GLU A 12 23.09 35.34 -36.56
C GLU A 12 22.89 34.55 -35.24
N GLU A 13 22.67 35.26 -34.13
CA GLU A 13 22.34 34.63 -32.85
C GLU A 13 21.02 33.86 -32.90
N ALA A 14 20.00 34.41 -33.58
CA ALA A 14 18.70 33.75 -33.73
C ALA A 14 18.82 32.46 -34.55
N VAL A 15 19.61 32.46 -35.63
CA VAL A 15 19.89 31.26 -36.43
C VAL A 15 20.58 30.18 -35.59
N LYS A 16 21.59 30.54 -34.79
CA LYS A 16 22.27 29.60 -33.88
C LYS A 16 21.32 29.02 -32.84
N ALA A 17 20.50 29.86 -32.20
CA ALA A 17 19.53 29.43 -31.20
C ALA A 17 18.47 28.48 -31.80
N TYR A 18 18.02 28.75 -33.04
CA TYR A 18 17.07 27.88 -33.72
C TYR A 18 17.68 26.53 -34.12
N ALA A 19 18.94 26.52 -34.58
CA ALA A 19 19.67 25.28 -34.86
C ALA A 19 19.83 24.42 -33.61
N ALA A 20 20.18 25.02 -32.47
CA ALA A 20 20.27 24.33 -31.18
C ALA A 20 18.91 23.73 -30.75
N TYR A 21 17.81 24.48 -30.90
CA TYR A 21 16.47 23.96 -30.63
C TYR A 21 16.10 22.75 -31.50
N LYS A 22 16.42 22.79 -32.80
CA LYS A 22 16.17 21.66 -33.70
C LYS A 22 16.95 20.41 -33.28
N GLU A 23 18.21 20.57 -32.88
CA GLU A 23 19.03 19.46 -32.40
C GLU A 23 18.51 18.91 -31.06
N ALA A 24 18.11 19.79 -30.14
CA ALA A 24 17.51 19.39 -28.87
C ALA A 24 16.20 18.61 -29.07
N LEU A 25 15.34 19.02 -30.02
CA LEU A 25 14.15 18.26 -30.37
C LEU A 25 14.46 16.88 -30.94
N LYS A 26 15.47 16.77 -31.79
CA LYS A 26 15.90 15.49 -32.36
C LYS A 26 16.41 14.55 -31.26
N SER A 27 17.23 15.08 -30.36
CA SER A 27 17.72 14.33 -29.18
C SER A 27 16.55 13.90 -28.27
N LEU A 28 15.59 14.79 -28.02
CA LEU A 28 14.41 14.48 -27.22
C LEU A 28 13.58 13.35 -27.85
N ALA A 29 13.34 13.40 -29.15
CA ALA A 29 12.59 12.36 -29.85
C ALA A 29 13.26 10.97 -29.75
N PHE A 30 14.59 10.91 -29.82
CA PHE A 30 15.33 9.65 -29.68
C PHE A 30 15.37 9.14 -28.24
N ASN A 31 15.56 10.04 -27.27
CA ASN A 31 15.67 9.64 -25.86
C ASN A 31 14.31 9.29 -25.24
N ALA A 32 13.21 9.86 -25.75
CA ALA A 32 11.86 9.54 -25.27
C ALA A 32 11.48 8.06 -25.51
N ASP A 33 12.07 7.40 -26.52
CA ASP A 33 11.89 5.97 -26.82
C ASP A 33 12.54 5.06 -25.75
N SER A 34 13.46 5.60 -24.93
CA SER A 34 14.05 4.85 -23.82
C SER A 34 13.23 5.03 -22.54
N VAL A 35 12.58 3.96 -22.10
CA VAL A 35 11.83 3.88 -20.83
C VAL A 35 12.62 4.49 -19.65
N LYS A 36 13.90 4.12 -19.50
CA LYS A 36 14.72 4.57 -18.37
C LYS A 36 15.08 6.05 -18.45
N LEU A 37 15.39 6.56 -19.64
CA LEU A 37 15.67 7.99 -19.83
C LEU A 37 14.40 8.82 -19.63
N SER A 38 13.25 8.32 -20.11
CA SER A 38 11.93 8.86 -19.85
C SER A 38 11.63 8.97 -18.36
N PHE A 39 11.85 7.89 -17.61
CA PHE A 39 11.71 7.89 -16.15
C PHE A 39 12.61 8.94 -15.48
N ASN A 40 13.89 9.02 -15.85
CA ASN A 40 14.84 9.96 -15.24
C ASN A 40 14.44 11.43 -15.49
N GLU A 41 14.05 11.75 -16.73
CA GLU A 41 13.60 13.09 -17.12
C GLU A 41 12.33 13.51 -16.37
N ILE A 42 11.34 12.62 -16.31
CA ILE A 42 10.08 12.89 -15.63
C ILE A 42 10.27 13.00 -14.12
N SER A 43 11.14 12.16 -13.54
CA SER A 43 11.54 12.27 -12.12
C SER A 43 12.16 13.63 -11.81
N TYR A 44 13.10 14.09 -12.66
CA TYR A 44 13.72 15.40 -12.52
C TYR A 44 12.68 16.52 -12.60
N GLY A 45 11.77 16.46 -13.57
CA GLY A 45 10.69 17.44 -13.72
C GLY A 45 9.73 17.48 -12.53
N PHE A 46 9.46 16.33 -11.91
CA PHE A 46 8.64 16.27 -10.70
C PHE A 46 9.35 16.83 -9.47
N GLN A 47 10.67 16.65 -9.37
CA GLN A 47 11.50 17.18 -8.29
C GLN A 47 11.73 18.70 -8.44
N ASN A 48 11.88 19.18 -9.67
CA ASN A 48 12.23 20.57 -10.00
C ASN A 48 11.16 21.26 -10.90
N PRO A 49 9.90 21.39 -10.45
CA PRO A 49 8.78 21.83 -11.30
C PRO A 49 8.86 23.29 -11.80
N ASP A 50 9.74 24.09 -11.19
CA ASP A 50 9.97 25.49 -11.57
C ASP A 50 11.30 25.69 -12.31
N ASP A 51 12.10 24.64 -12.47
CA ASP A 51 13.44 24.71 -13.06
C ASP A 51 13.75 23.52 -13.99
N ILE A 52 12.74 23.09 -14.75
CA ILE A 52 12.86 21.93 -15.66
C ILE A 52 13.94 22.11 -16.73
N ALA A 53 14.36 23.34 -17.04
CA ALA A 53 15.35 23.65 -18.08
C ALA A 53 16.81 23.51 -17.61
N SER A 54 17.04 23.35 -16.30
CA SER A 54 18.40 23.24 -15.73
C SER A 54 18.87 21.80 -15.58
N GLY A 55 18.06 20.81 -15.98
CA GLY A 55 18.43 19.40 -15.94
C GLY A 55 19.34 19.01 -17.10
N ASP A 56 20.04 17.88 -16.92
CA ASP A 56 20.97 17.34 -17.92
C ASP A 56 20.27 16.50 -19.01
N GLY A 57 18.96 16.28 -18.85
CA GLY A 57 18.16 15.45 -19.76
C GLY A 57 17.85 16.12 -21.10
N ALA A 58 17.40 15.32 -22.07
CA ALA A 58 17.06 15.80 -23.40
C ALA A 58 15.82 16.72 -23.39
N GLY A 59 14.86 16.45 -22.48
CA GLY A 59 13.69 17.29 -22.28
C GLY A 59 14.07 18.65 -21.68
N SER A 60 14.90 18.64 -20.63
CA SER A 60 15.49 19.85 -20.04
C SER A 60 16.24 20.68 -21.08
N SER A 61 17.09 20.05 -21.88
CA SER A 61 17.84 20.69 -22.96
C SER A 61 16.92 21.32 -24.01
N ALA A 62 15.79 20.69 -24.34
CA ALA A 62 14.80 21.24 -25.25
C ALA A 62 14.11 22.48 -24.67
N TRP A 63 13.73 22.47 -23.38
CA TRP A 63 13.19 23.64 -22.69
C TRP A 63 14.20 24.78 -22.55
N ALA A 64 15.47 24.45 -22.27
CA ALA A 64 16.56 25.42 -22.25
C ALA A 64 16.74 26.09 -23.62
N SER A 65 16.66 25.31 -24.70
CA SER A 65 16.77 25.81 -26.07
C SER A 65 15.60 26.73 -26.44
N ILE A 66 14.36 26.41 -26.04
CA ILE A 66 13.19 27.31 -26.20
C ILE A 66 13.42 28.62 -25.44
N THR A 67 13.91 28.53 -24.20
CA THR A 67 14.17 29.72 -23.36
C THR A 67 15.26 30.61 -23.97
N ASN A 68 16.30 30.00 -24.55
CA ASN A 68 17.32 30.72 -25.29
C ASN A 68 16.76 31.38 -26.55
N LEU A 69 15.92 30.68 -27.31
CA LEU A 69 15.27 31.24 -28.49
C LEU A 69 14.38 32.44 -28.13
N GLN A 70 13.63 32.36 -27.02
CA GLN A 70 12.83 33.49 -26.51
C GLN A 70 13.68 34.68 -26.04
N ARG A 71 14.92 34.44 -25.59
CA ARG A 71 15.85 35.51 -25.19
C ARG A 71 16.28 36.34 -26.41
N VAL A 72 16.56 35.68 -27.53
CA VAL A 72 17.08 36.32 -28.75
C VAL A 72 15.95 36.85 -29.65
N VAL A 73 14.90 36.06 -29.87
CA VAL A 73 13.80 36.37 -30.81
C VAL A 73 12.65 37.14 -30.14
N GLY A 74 12.56 37.06 -28.81
CA GLY A 74 11.58 37.78 -28.00
C GLY A 74 10.67 36.86 -27.19
N LYS A 75 10.30 37.30 -25.98
CA LYS A 75 9.52 36.47 -25.03
C LYS A 75 8.08 36.23 -25.50
N ARG A 76 7.46 35.19 -24.95
CA ARG A 76 6.03 34.90 -25.11
C ARG A 76 5.18 36.01 -24.49
N ARG A 77 4.19 36.47 -25.26
CA ARG A 77 3.16 37.46 -24.94
C ARG A 77 1.84 37.00 -25.56
N GLU A 78 0.73 37.66 -25.25
CA GLU A 78 -0.57 37.28 -25.82
C GLU A 78 -0.58 37.38 -27.35
N SER A 79 0.03 38.43 -27.91
CA SER A 79 0.05 38.68 -29.36
C SER A 79 0.86 37.67 -30.18
N ASN A 80 1.83 36.97 -29.57
CA ASN A 80 2.65 35.95 -30.23
C ASN A 80 2.51 34.57 -29.58
N ARG A 81 1.42 34.35 -28.83
CA ARG A 81 1.20 33.09 -28.11
C ARG A 81 1.19 31.89 -29.05
N LEU A 82 0.45 31.97 -30.16
CA LEU A 82 0.34 30.87 -31.13
C LEU A 82 1.71 30.48 -31.69
N PHE A 83 2.55 31.46 -31.98
CA PHE A 83 3.93 31.23 -32.42
C PHE A 83 4.69 30.39 -31.38
N TRP A 84 4.72 30.80 -30.10
CA TRP A 84 5.46 30.06 -29.07
C TRP A 84 4.81 28.73 -28.67
N ASP A 85 3.50 28.59 -28.84
CA ASP A 85 2.81 27.31 -28.64
C ASP A 85 3.22 26.29 -29.71
N LEU A 86 3.55 26.69 -30.96
CA LEU A 86 4.11 25.80 -31.98
C LEU A 86 5.52 25.29 -31.63
N TYR A 87 6.34 26.11 -30.97
CA TYR A 87 7.70 25.71 -30.54
C TYR A 87 7.71 24.91 -29.24
N SER A 88 6.76 25.15 -28.33
CA SER A 88 6.67 24.40 -27.08
C SER A 88 5.82 23.13 -27.18
N GLY A 89 4.95 23.03 -28.19
CA GLY A 89 4.07 21.89 -28.42
C GLY A 89 4.80 20.55 -28.53
N PRO A 90 5.82 20.40 -29.40
CA PRO A 90 6.55 19.13 -29.54
C PRO A 90 7.22 18.68 -28.24
N VAL A 91 7.78 19.63 -27.46
CA VAL A 91 8.39 19.32 -26.16
C VAL A 91 7.32 18.86 -25.17
N ARG A 92 6.18 19.56 -25.08
CA ARG A 92 5.06 19.13 -24.20
C ARG A 92 4.55 17.74 -24.57
N LEU A 93 4.40 17.44 -25.86
CA LEU A 93 3.96 16.13 -26.33
C LEU A 93 4.96 15.04 -25.94
N ALA A 94 6.26 15.29 -26.11
CA ALA A 94 7.30 14.36 -25.66
C ALA A 94 7.23 14.12 -24.15
N TYR A 95 7.04 15.15 -23.32
CA TYR A 95 6.85 14.96 -21.87
C TYR A 95 5.61 14.13 -21.53
N GLN A 96 4.51 14.26 -22.28
CA GLN A 96 3.32 13.41 -22.09
C GLN A 96 3.64 11.95 -22.41
N TYR A 97 4.32 11.69 -23.54
CA TYR A 97 4.78 10.35 -23.91
C TYR A 97 5.71 9.76 -22.84
N MET A 98 6.75 10.52 -22.46
CA MET A 98 7.74 10.10 -21.46
C MET A 98 7.10 9.86 -20.09
N GLN A 99 6.01 10.55 -19.76
CA GLN A 99 5.26 10.30 -18.53
C GLN A 99 4.58 8.94 -18.53
N GLU A 100 4.01 8.50 -19.65
CA GLU A 100 3.46 7.15 -19.80
C GLU A 100 4.57 6.09 -19.73
N GLU A 101 5.70 6.31 -20.40
CA GLU A 101 6.87 5.44 -20.28
C GLU A 101 7.42 5.36 -18.85
N ALA A 102 7.47 6.48 -18.14
CA ALA A 102 7.85 6.52 -16.73
C ALA A 102 6.88 5.76 -15.83
N ALA A 103 5.58 5.77 -16.17
CA ALA A 103 4.58 4.95 -15.48
C ALA A 103 4.83 3.45 -15.73
N CYS A 104 5.15 3.05 -16.96
CA CYS A 104 5.49 1.65 -17.26
C CYS A 104 6.77 1.21 -16.52
N TYR A 105 7.76 2.09 -16.42
CA TYR A 105 8.96 1.82 -15.64
C TYR A 105 8.63 1.56 -14.17
N LEU A 106 7.79 2.41 -13.56
CA LEU A 106 7.35 2.25 -12.17
C LEU A 106 6.59 0.93 -11.97
N GLN A 107 5.69 0.58 -12.88
CA GLN A 107 4.94 -0.68 -12.82
C GLN A 107 5.86 -1.90 -12.95
N SER A 108 6.82 -1.87 -13.88
CA SER A 108 7.82 -2.94 -14.02
C SER A 108 8.69 -3.07 -12.77
N GLU A 109 9.13 -1.97 -12.16
CA GLU A 109 9.89 -2.01 -10.90
C GLU A 109 9.03 -2.53 -9.74
N TRP A 110 7.73 -2.25 -9.73
CA TRP A 110 6.80 -2.82 -8.74
C TRP A 110 6.68 -4.34 -8.89
N GLU A 111 6.50 -4.83 -10.12
CA GLU A 111 6.47 -6.25 -10.44
C GLU A 111 7.78 -6.95 -10.06
N ASP A 112 8.91 -6.40 -10.50
CA ASP A 112 10.22 -7.04 -10.34
C ASP A 112 10.78 -6.93 -8.92
N LYS A 113 10.59 -5.79 -8.25
CA LYS A 113 11.23 -5.50 -6.95
C LYS A 113 10.31 -5.74 -5.77
N VAL A 114 9.00 -5.86 -6.00
CA VAL A 114 8.03 -6.10 -4.92
C VAL A 114 7.29 -7.42 -5.14
N LEU A 115 6.59 -7.60 -6.26
CA LEU A 115 5.77 -8.80 -6.44
C LEU A 115 6.62 -10.07 -6.57
N ALA A 116 7.65 -10.05 -7.41
CA ALA A 116 8.53 -11.21 -7.64
C ALA A 116 9.32 -11.61 -6.38
N GLU A 117 9.82 -10.63 -5.63
CA GLU A 117 10.55 -10.87 -4.36
C GLU A 117 9.64 -11.51 -3.29
N MET A 118 8.32 -11.32 -3.39
CA MET A 118 7.34 -11.89 -2.45
C MET A 118 6.94 -13.33 -2.79
N GLU A 119 7.13 -13.82 -4.02
CA GLU A 119 6.68 -15.17 -4.44
C GLU A 119 7.37 -16.30 -3.67
N GLY A 120 8.56 -16.06 -3.11
CA GLY A 120 9.32 -17.04 -2.32
C GLY A 120 9.19 -16.90 -0.80
N VAL A 121 8.47 -15.89 -0.31
CA VAL A 121 8.41 -15.58 1.12
C VAL A 121 7.39 -16.49 1.80
N THR A 122 7.82 -17.18 2.87
CA THR A 122 6.91 -18.02 3.67
C THR A 122 5.85 -17.16 4.33
N THR A 123 4.64 -17.71 4.50
CA THR A 123 3.49 -16.92 4.95
C THR A 123 3.81 -16.14 6.21
N ASP A 124 4.33 -16.80 7.25
CA ASP A 124 4.77 -16.23 8.55
C ASP A 124 5.70 -15.02 8.46
N LYS A 125 6.48 -14.89 7.38
CA LYS A 125 7.44 -13.79 7.17
C LYS A 125 6.93 -12.68 6.26
N LEU A 126 5.79 -12.88 5.58
CA LEU A 126 5.25 -11.93 4.60
C LEU A 126 5.09 -10.53 5.18
N GLY A 127 4.50 -10.41 6.38
CA GLY A 127 4.29 -9.11 7.02
C GLY A 127 5.60 -8.35 7.24
N GLN A 128 6.61 -9.03 7.79
CA GLN A 128 7.92 -8.43 8.05
C GLN A 128 8.66 -8.08 6.77
N ALA A 129 8.68 -8.97 5.77
CA ALA A 129 9.36 -8.74 4.50
C ALA A 129 8.75 -7.58 3.71
N LEU A 130 7.42 -7.46 3.73
CA LEU A 130 6.70 -6.43 2.95
C LEU A 130 6.63 -5.09 3.67
N ILE A 131 6.22 -5.09 4.95
CA ILE A 131 5.77 -3.90 5.69
C ILE A 131 6.66 -3.56 6.89
N GLY A 132 7.57 -4.45 7.29
CA GLY A 132 8.52 -4.20 8.39
C GLY A 132 9.34 -2.92 8.19
N GLU A 133 10.15 -2.54 9.18
CA GLU A 133 10.91 -1.27 9.14
C GLU A 133 11.79 -1.13 7.88
N GLU A 134 12.39 -2.24 7.44
CA GLU A 134 13.19 -2.37 6.21
C GLU A 134 12.41 -3.10 5.09
N GLY A 135 11.09 -3.12 5.16
CA GLY A 135 10.23 -3.84 4.22
C GLY A 135 10.40 -3.37 2.77
N ILE A 136 10.25 -4.29 1.82
CA ILE A 136 10.47 -4.02 0.39
C ILE A 136 9.50 -2.97 -0.16
N LEU A 137 8.30 -2.85 0.43
CA LEU A 137 7.34 -1.79 0.07
C LEU A 137 7.98 -0.41 0.22
N TRP A 138 8.68 -0.19 1.33
CA TRP A 138 9.28 1.09 1.66
C TRP A 138 10.48 1.40 0.77
N THR A 139 11.22 0.36 0.40
CA THR A 139 12.31 0.48 -0.57
C THR A 139 11.79 0.98 -1.92
N TYR A 140 10.65 0.48 -2.39
CA TYR A 140 10.03 0.97 -3.62
C TYR A 140 9.45 2.39 -3.46
N THR A 141 8.74 2.67 -2.36
CA THR A 141 8.09 3.98 -2.16
C THR A 141 9.10 5.11 -1.97
N ASP A 142 10.21 4.83 -1.29
CA ASP A 142 11.21 5.84 -0.91
C ASP A 142 12.30 6.03 -1.97
N ASN A 143 12.40 5.13 -2.95
CA ASN A 143 13.30 5.25 -4.09
C ASN A 143 12.53 5.56 -5.39
N GLN A 144 11.98 4.54 -6.04
CA GLN A 144 11.36 4.65 -7.37
C GLN A 144 10.16 5.60 -7.37
N ALA A 145 9.26 5.47 -6.40
CA ALA A 145 8.02 6.27 -6.35
C ALA A 145 8.19 7.65 -5.69
N ALA A 146 9.31 7.90 -5.01
CA ALA A 146 9.53 9.10 -4.21
C ALA A 146 9.38 10.44 -4.96
N PRO A 147 9.78 10.57 -6.25
CA PRO A 147 9.53 11.81 -7.01
C PRO A 147 8.04 12.12 -7.18
N PHE A 148 7.20 11.08 -7.18
CA PHE A 148 5.80 11.12 -7.64
C PHE A 148 4.78 10.99 -6.51
N LEU A 149 5.20 10.52 -5.34
CA LEU A 149 4.39 10.44 -4.14
C LEU A 149 4.87 11.44 -3.11
N ARG A 150 3.98 11.82 -2.20
CA ARG A 150 4.35 12.59 -1.00
C ARG A 150 3.50 12.18 0.17
N LYS A 151 4.12 12.16 1.35
CA LYS A 151 3.41 11.96 2.60
C LYS A 151 2.77 13.27 3.07
N ARG A 152 1.50 13.22 3.47
CA ARG A 152 0.75 14.34 4.04
C ARG A 152 0.18 13.94 5.39
N HIS A 153 0.33 14.85 6.37
CA HIS A 153 -0.25 14.66 7.69
C HIS A 153 -1.76 14.35 7.60
N LYS A 154 -2.20 13.28 8.28
CA LYS A 154 -3.57 12.73 8.28
C LYS A 154 -4.12 12.22 6.94
N LYS A 155 -3.36 12.26 5.85
CA LYS A 155 -3.77 11.74 4.54
C LYS A 155 -2.87 10.61 4.01
N GLY A 156 -1.76 10.35 4.69
CA GLY A 156 -0.78 9.35 4.26
C GLY A 156 -0.09 9.75 2.95
N TYR A 157 0.31 8.75 2.17
CA TYR A 157 0.84 8.88 0.82
C TYR A 157 -0.26 9.30 -0.16
N ILE A 158 0.01 10.38 -0.88
CA ILE A 158 -0.83 10.88 -1.98
C ILE A 158 0.03 11.17 -3.20
N PRO A 159 -0.55 11.15 -4.42
CA PRO A 159 0.13 11.62 -5.62
C PRO A 159 0.60 13.07 -5.48
N LYS A 160 1.81 13.33 -5.96
CA LYS A 160 2.35 14.68 -6.12
C LYS A 160 1.73 15.28 -7.38
N VAL A 161 1.22 16.50 -7.26
CA VAL A 161 0.61 17.25 -8.37
C VAL A 161 1.43 18.50 -8.62
N ASN A 162 1.91 18.67 -9.85
CA ASN A 162 2.71 19.81 -10.30
C ASN A 162 2.01 20.48 -11.50
N LYS A 163 1.53 21.72 -11.37
CA LYS A 163 0.93 22.52 -12.46
C LYS A 163 -0.05 21.72 -13.35
N ASN A 164 -0.92 20.92 -12.71
CA ASN A 164 -1.91 20.01 -13.31
C ASN A 164 -1.38 18.69 -13.89
N THR A 165 -0.16 18.30 -13.56
CA THR A 165 0.44 17.01 -13.94
C THR A 165 0.58 16.13 -12.71
N SER A 166 0.17 14.87 -12.81
CA SER A 166 0.32 13.82 -11.79
C SER A 166 0.45 12.48 -12.50
N MET A 167 1.22 11.57 -11.89
CA MET A 167 1.21 10.16 -12.28
C MET A 167 -0.15 9.53 -11.94
N ASN A 168 -0.61 8.59 -12.77
CA ASN A 168 -1.91 7.94 -12.65
C ASN A 168 -1.85 6.68 -11.77
N TRP A 169 -1.58 6.90 -10.48
CA TRP A 169 -1.50 5.81 -9.49
C TRP A 169 -2.85 5.11 -9.30
N GLU A 170 -2.81 3.79 -9.18
CA GLU A 170 -4.02 3.00 -8.93
C GLU A 170 -4.57 3.30 -7.52
N PRO A 171 -5.89 3.51 -7.36
CA PRO A 171 -6.49 3.74 -6.05
C PRO A 171 -6.24 2.59 -5.08
N GLN A 172 -6.21 1.33 -5.58
CA GLN A 172 -5.92 0.16 -4.77
C GLN A 172 -4.51 0.19 -4.20
N PHE A 173 -3.53 0.58 -4.99
CA PHE A 173 -2.15 0.79 -4.54
C PHE A 173 -2.07 1.86 -3.47
N LEU A 174 -2.69 3.03 -3.68
CA LEU A 174 -2.68 4.10 -2.69
C LEU A 174 -3.32 3.67 -1.36
N ASN A 175 -4.43 2.93 -1.40
CA ASN A 175 -5.05 2.38 -0.19
C ASN A 175 -4.11 1.38 0.50
N PHE A 176 -3.53 0.45 -0.27
CA PHE A 176 -2.59 -0.55 0.21
C PHE A 176 -1.39 0.08 0.94
N VAL A 177 -0.72 1.08 0.34
CA VAL A 177 0.44 1.76 0.97
C VAL A 177 0.02 2.48 2.25
N ASN A 178 -1.14 3.12 2.26
CA ASN A 178 -1.63 3.86 3.42
C ASN A 178 -2.08 2.97 4.58
N ASP A 179 -2.69 1.82 4.27
CA ASP A 179 -3.01 0.80 5.25
C ASP A 179 -1.70 0.22 5.83
N ALA A 180 -0.76 -0.18 4.98
CA ALA A 180 0.55 -0.71 5.37
C ALA A 180 1.36 0.26 6.25
N GLU A 181 1.30 1.57 5.98
CA GLU A 181 1.99 2.59 6.78
C GLU A 181 1.46 2.58 8.23
N SER A 182 0.15 2.41 8.39
CA SER A 182 -0.47 2.30 9.72
C SER A 182 -0.08 0.99 10.43
N GLY A 183 0.29 -0.04 9.66
CA GLY A 183 0.72 -1.34 10.16
C GLY A 183 2.20 -1.47 10.48
N ARG A 184 3.04 -0.50 10.11
CA ARG A 184 4.50 -0.58 10.28
C ARG A 184 4.92 -0.89 11.73
N GLN A 185 4.24 -0.27 12.70
CA GLN A 185 4.47 -0.53 14.14
C GLN A 185 3.85 -1.85 14.63
N ILE A 186 2.84 -2.37 13.94
CA ILE A 186 2.17 -3.64 14.32
C ILE A 186 3.03 -4.83 13.90
N VAL A 187 3.66 -4.78 12.73
CA VAL A 187 4.44 -5.89 12.17
C VAL A 187 5.64 -6.27 13.04
N GLY A 188 6.38 -5.27 13.53
CA GLY A 188 7.52 -5.49 14.42
C GLY A 188 7.16 -5.48 15.92
N GLY A 189 5.89 -5.25 16.25
CA GLY A 189 5.43 -5.12 17.62
C GLY A 189 5.16 -6.48 18.27
N GLU A 190 5.43 -6.54 19.58
CA GLU A 190 4.93 -7.59 20.46
C GLU A 190 3.82 -7.00 21.32
N PHE A 191 2.72 -7.74 21.45
CA PHE A 191 1.51 -7.26 22.09
C PHE A 191 1.05 -8.25 23.14
N THR A 192 0.61 -7.72 24.27
CA THR A 192 0.14 -8.52 25.39
C THR A 192 -1.36 -8.32 25.57
N VAL A 193 -2.12 -9.40 25.45
CA VAL A 193 -3.59 -9.40 25.57
C VAL A 193 -3.99 -10.29 26.73
N ASN A 194 -4.67 -9.71 27.72
CA ASN A 194 -5.24 -10.47 28.83
C ASN A 194 -6.68 -10.86 28.50
N ILE A 195 -7.00 -12.15 28.64
CA ILE A 195 -8.33 -12.69 28.40
C ILE A 195 -8.82 -13.33 29.69
N SER A 196 -9.93 -12.83 30.23
CA SER A 196 -10.67 -13.44 31.34
C SER A 196 -11.91 -14.14 30.79
N ALA A 197 -12.03 -15.43 31.05
CA ALA A 197 -13.15 -16.25 30.61
C ALA A 197 -14.25 -16.31 31.68
N LEU A 198 -15.50 -16.13 31.23
CA LEU A 198 -16.70 -16.28 32.04
C LEU A 198 -17.41 -17.60 31.71
N PRO A 199 -18.29 -18.13 32.59
CA PRO A 199 -19.01 -19.37 32.33
C PRO A 199 -19.71 -19.35 30.97
N THR A 200 -19.60 -20.44 30.21
CA THR A 200 -20.22 -20.54 28.88
C THR A 200 -21.71 -20.83 29.04
N GLY A 201 -22.55 -20.01 28.39
CA GLY A 201 -24.00 -20.16 28.41
C GLY A 201 -24.51 -21.07 27.31
N ILE A 202 -25.72 -21.58 27.49
CA ILE A 202 -26.47 -22.33 26.49
C ILE A 202 -27.96 -21.97 26.58
N ASN A 203 -28.72 -22.17 25.50
CA ASN A 203 -30.16 -21.89 25.51
C ASN A 203 -30.91 -22.76 26.55
N GLN A 204 -31.91 -22.18 27.21
CA GLN A 204 -32.61 -22.80 28.36
C GLN A 204 -33.27 -24.15 28.06
N SER A 205 -33.64 -24.40 26.80
CA SER A 205 -34.29 -25.64 26.37
C SER A 205 -33.33 -26.80 26.10
N ALA A 206 -32.01 -26.56 26.14
CA ALA A 206 -30.99 -27.58 25.92
C ALA A 206 -31.01 -28.65 27.02
N GLN A 207 -30.77 -29.90 26.64
CA GLN A 207 -30.73 -31.06 27.53
C GLN A 207 -29.32 -31.36 28.06
N ILE A 208 -28.30 -30.78 27.42
CA ILE A 208 -26.89 -30.85 27.80
C ILE A 208 -26.35 -29.44 28.06
N SER A 209 -25.27 -29.34 28.83
CA SER A 209 -24.62 -28.07 29.16
C SER A 209 -23.13 -28.07 28.83
N PRO A 210 -22.56 -26.91 28.49
CA PRO A 210 -21.12 -26.75 28.37
C PRO A 210 -20.48 -26.91 29.75
N TYR A 211 -19.39 -27.67 29.83
CA TYR A 211 -18.65 -27.85 31.08
C TYR A 211 -17.20 -27.34 31.01
N ALA A 212 -16.67 -27.14 29.80
CA ALA A 212 -15.34 -26.58 29.62
C ALA A 212 -15.21 -25.84 28.28
N THR A 213 -14.45 -24.75 28.28
CA THR A 213 -14.09 -23.97 27.09
C THR A 213 -12.60 -23.70 27.09
N PHE A 214 -11.94 -23.89 25.95
CA PHE A 214 -10.50 -23.76 25.79
C PHE A 214 -10.17 -22.79 24.65
N ILE A 215 -9.19 -21.93 24.86
CA ILE A 215 -8.58 -21.09 23.82
C ILE A 215 -7.13 -21.53 23.70
N ASP A 216 -6.73 -21.99 22.51
CA ASP A 216 -5.35 -22.33 22.19
C ASP A 216 -4.83 -21.39 21.10
N LEU A 217 -3.82 -20.58 21.44
CA LEU A 217 -3.07 -19.76 20.48
C LEU A 217 -1.78 -20.49 20.13
N HIS A 218 -1.60 -20.81 18.86
CA HIS A 218 -0.41 -21.50 18.36
C HIS A 218 0.66 -20.49 17.95
N CYS A 219 1.82 -20.56 18.60
CA CYS A 219 2.99 -19.77 18.25
C CYS A 219 4.23 -20.67 18.06
N ALA A 220 5.30 -20.11 17.50
CA ALA A 220 6.57 -20.78 17.24
C ALA A 220 7.21 -21.32 18.52
N ASP A 221 7.13 -20.57 19.62
CA ASP A 221 7.65 -20.96 20.94
C ASP A 221 6.74 -21.94 21.71
N GLY A 222 5.59 -22.29 21.12
CA GLY A 222 4.64 -23.23 21.70
C GLY A 222 3.21 -22.70 21.75
N VAL A 223 2.33 -23.50 22.35
CA VAL A 223 0.90 -23.19 22.46
C VAL A 223 0.61 -22.46 23.78
N GLN A 224 -0.14 -21.36 23.70
CA GLN A 224 -0.67 -20.65 24.85
C GLN A 224 -2.15 -21.00 25.04
N SER A 225 -2.51 -21.59 26.18
CA SER A 225 -3.84 -22.18 26.43
C SER A 225 -4.60 -21.57 27.62
N LEU A 226 -5.82 -21.08 27.43
CA LEU A 226 -6.73 -20.74 28.53
C LEU A 226 -7.80 -21.83 28.66
N ALA A 227 -7.92 -22.45 29.82
CA ALA A 227 -8.92 -23.49 30.11
C ALA A 227 -9.92 -22.99 31.15
N ASN A 228 -11.19 -22.84 30.76
CA ASN A 228 -12.28 -22.42 31.62
C ASN A 228 -13.24 -23.58 31.88
N TYR A 229 -13.34 -24.01 33.14
CA TYR A 229 -14.26 -25.06 33.60
C TYR A 229 -15.52 -24.48 34.27
N ASN A 230 -16.09 -23.42 33.68
CA ASN A 230 -17.20 -22.61 34.21
C ASN A 230 -16.88 -21.85 35.51
N PHE A 231 -15.62 -21.44 35.67
CA PHE A 231 -15.17 -20.53 36.72
C PHE A 231 -14.34 -19.41 36.12
N THR A 232 -14.44 -18.20 36.66
CA THR A 232 -13.65 -17.07 36.17
C THR A 232 -12.17 -17.40 36.24
N THR A 233 -11.52 -17.39 35.09
CA THR A 233 -10.09 -17.65 34.94
C THR A 233 -9.51 -16.69 33.91
N SER A 234 -8.26 -16.29 34.09
CA SER A 234 -7.60 -15.36 33.19
C SER A 234 -6.25 -15.90 32.75
N ARG A 235 -5.85 -15.52 31.54
CA ARG A 235 -4.52 -15.77 31.01
C ARG A 235 -4.07 -14.59 30.15
N GLU A 236 -2.79 -14.29 30.30
CA GLU A 236 -2.07 -13.39 29.43
C GLU A 236 -1.58 -14.14 28.18
N PHE A 237 -1.83 -13.56 27.01
CA PHE A 237 -1.39 -14.04 25.71
C PHE A 237 -0.39 -13.03 25.12
N ASN A 238 0.83 -13.49 24.87
CA ASN A 238 1.83 -12.72 24.14
C ASN A 238 1.72 -13.06 22.65
N TRP A 239 1.47 -12.04 21.83
CA TRP A 239 1.24 -12.20 20.40
C TRP A 239 2.18 -11.32 19.60
N LYS A 240 2.74 -11.93 18.56
CA LYS A 240 3.57 -11.27 17.55
C LYS A 240 3.25 -11.88 16.20
N LEU A 241 3.20 -11.04 15.17
CA LEU A 241 2.80 -11.43 13.83
C LEU A 241 3.67 -12.55 13.24
N SER A 242 4.98 -12.44 13.39
CA SER A 242 5.95 -13.40 12.83
C SER A 242 5.92 -14.76 13.53
N ASP A 243 5.48 -14.79 14.80
CA ASP A 243 5.67 -15.95 15.66
C ASP A 243 4.34 -16.66 15.97
N CYS A 244 3.18 -16.02 15.79
CA CYS A 244 1.88 -16.59 16.13
C CYS A 244 0.94 -16.70 14.92
N GLY A 245 0.06 -17.71 14.94
CA GLY A 245 -0.86 -17.99 13.84
C GLY A 245 -2.26 -18.35 14.32
N ASP A 246 -2.60 -19.63 14.16
CA ASP A 246 -3.95 -20.13 14.37
C ASP A 246 -4.41 -20.01 15.82
N VAL A 247 -5.71 -19.76 15.98
CA VAL A 247 -6.41 -19.86 17.27
C VAL A 247 -7.49 -20.91 17.17
N THR A 248 -7.52 -21.81 18.14
CA THR A 248 -8.60 -22.78 18.30
C THR A 248 -9.43 -22.42 19.53
N LEU A 249 -10.72 -22.15 19.32
CA LEU A 249 -11.72 -22.14 20.38
C LEU A 249 -12.38 -23.51 20.42
N ARG A 250 -12.28 -24.21 21.56
CA ARG A 250 -12.92 -25.50 21.79
C ARG A 250 -13.95 -25.38 22.90
N ILE A 251 -15.16 -25.88 22.66
CA ILE A 251 -16.25 -25.87 23.63
C ILE A 251 -16.71 -27.31 23.83
N ASP A 252 -16.55 -27.84 25.04
CA ASP A 252 -17.00 -29.18 25.37
C ASP A 252 -18.41 -29.11 25.99
N VAL A 253 -19.36 -29.80 25.35
CA VAL A 253 -20.80 -29.81 25.68
C VAL A 253 -21.29 -31.26 25.72
N GLY A 254 -21.67 -31.76 26.90
CA GLY A 254 -22.03 -33.17 27.05
C GLY A 254 -20.88 -34.09 26.66
N GLU A 255 -21.05 -34.90 25.62
CA GLU A 255 -20.00 -35.75 25.04
C GLU A 255 -19.33 -35.15 23.80
N TYR A 256 -19.76 -33.97 23.35
CA TYR A 256 -19.32 -33.35 22.11
C TYR A 256 -18.22 -32.30 22.36
N SER A 257 -17.23 -32.25 21.47
CA SER A 257 -16.16 -31.25 21.51
C SER A 257 -16.22 -30.38 20.26
N LEU A 258 -16.85 -29.22 20.39
CA LEU A 258 -17.09 -28.29 19.29
C LEU A 258 -15.85 -27.43 19.07
N ARG A 259 -15.40 -27.30 17.82
CA ARG A 259 -14.18 -26.54 17.49
C ARG A 259 -14.48 -25.42 16.49
N LYS A 260 -14.02 -24.22 16.82
CA LYS A 260 -13.98 -23.07 15.91
C LYS A 260 -12.52 -22.67 15.72
N GLN A 261 -12.05 -22.72 14.47
CA GLN A 261 -10.68 -22.34 14.11
C GLN A 261 -10.66 -20.94 13.48
N TYR A 262 -9.71 -20.12 13.93
CA TYR A 262 -9.36 -18.84 13.32
C TYR A 262 -7.98 -18.99 12.71
N THR A 263 -7.92 -19.20 11.39
CA THR A 263 -6.71 -19.64 10.70
C THR A 263 -5.83 -18.51 10.15
N GLY A 264 -4.54 -18.82 9.99
CA GLY A 264 -3.48 -17.98 9.46
C GLY A 264 -2.88 -17.04 10.51
N GLN A 265 -1.89 -16.23 10.10
CA GLN A 265 -1.22 -15.21 10.93
C GLN A 265 -2.17 -14.20 11.60
N LYS A 266 -3.31 -13.95 10.96
CA LYS A 266 -4.38 -13.08 11.47
C LYS A 266 -5.36 -13.83 12.39
N GLY A 267 -5.10 -15.08 12.77
CA GLY A 267 -5.99 -15.93 13.55
C GLY A 267 -6.40 -15.28 14.87
N PHE A 268 -5.42 -14.79 15.63
CA PHE A 268 -5.69 -14.09 16.89
C PHE A 268 -6.44 -12.77 16.68
N SER A 269 -6.07 -11.95 15.70
CA SER A 269 -6.80 -10.73 15.37
C SER A 269 -8.25 -10.99 14.99
N LYS A 270 -8.53 -12.07 14.22
CA LYS A 270 -9.89 -12.51 13.87
C LYS A 270 -10.68 -12.95 15.10
N PHE A 271 -10.06 -13.73 15.99
CA PHE A 271 -10.67 -14.14 17.26
C PHE A 271 -11.04 -12.91 18.10
N LEU A 272 -10.09 -11.99 18.32
CA LEU A 272 -10.34 -10.79 19.12
C LEU A 272 -11.42 -9.89 18.49
N ALA A 273 -11.50 -9.83 17.16
CA ALA A 273 -12.56 -9.11 16.47
C ALA A 273 -13.94 -9.77 16.63
N ASP A 274 -14.02 -11.10 16.60
CA ASP A 274 -15.29 -11.84 16.81
C ASP A 274 -15.83 -11.66 18.24
N PHE A 275 -14.93 -11.37 19.20
CA PHE A 275 -15.25 -11.06 20.60
C PHE A 275 -15.06 -9.58 20.97
N ARG A 276 -15.09 -8.66 19.99
CA ARG A 276 -14.84 -7.23 20.26
C ARG A 276 -15.74 -6.64 21.34
N ASP A 277 -16.99 -7.08 21.35
CA ASP A 277 -18.03 -6.65 22.31
C ASP A 277 -18.07 -7.53 23.58
N GLY A 278 -17.09 -8.43 23.74
CA GLY A 278 -16.93 -9.33 24.88
C GLY A 278 -17.79 -10.59 24.85
N ARG A 279 -18.62 -10.78 23.81
CA ARG A 279 -19.57 -11.90 23.74
C ARG A 279 -19.75 -12.37 22.30
N ARG A 280 -19.84 -13.69 22.10
CA ARG A 280 -20.18 -14.31 20.82
C ARG A 280 -21.16 -15.46 21.02
N ILE A 281 -22.27 -15.42 20.27
CA ILE A 281 -23.30 -16.45 20.29
C ILE A 281 -23.17 -17.36 19.08
N PHE A 282 -22.62 -18.55 19.25
CA PHE A 282 -22.49 -19.54 18.18
C PHE A 282 -23.80 -20.29 17.97
N THR A 283 -24.21 -20.44 16.71
CA THR A 283 -25.35 -21.31 16.35
C THR A 283 -24.86 -22.71 15.99
N VAL A 284 -25.72 -23.72 16.13
CA VAL A 284 -25.35 -25.11 15.79
C VAL A 284 -24.88 -25.30 14.34
N LYS A 285 -25.32 -24.44 13.42
CA LYS A 285 -24.87 -24.43 12.01
C LYS A 285 -23.39 -24.13 11.84
N GLU A 286 -22.78 -23.49 12.83
CA GLU A 286 -21.34 -23.23 12.84
C GLU A 286 -20.51 -24.47 13.23
N PHE A 287 -21.18 -25.54 13.66
CA PHE A 287 -20.59 -26.83 14.05
C PHE A 287 -21.19 -27.98 13.24
N PRO A 288 -20.97 -28.01 11.91
CA PRO A 288 -21.64 -28.95 11.01
C PRO A 288 -21.39 -30.43 11.35
N GLU A 289 -20.25 -30.75 11.97
CA GLU A 289 -19.91 -32.11 12.41
C GLU A 289 -20.90 -32.70 13.42
N PHE A 290 -21.48 -31.85 14.29
CA PHE A 290 -22.37 -32.26 15.37
C PHE A 290 -23.76 -31.61 15.30
N GLU A 291 -24.10 -30.95 14.18
CA GLU A 291 -25.32 -30.14 14.08
C GLU A 291 -26.59 -30.93 14.43
N SER A 292 -26.75 -32.13 13.86
CA SER A 292 -27.94 -32.96 14.06
C SER A 292 -28.06 -33.44 15.52
N GLN A 293 -26.94 -33.82 16.11
CA GLN A 293 -26.84 -34.29 17.48
C GLN A 293 -27.18 -33.16 18.46
N LEU A 294 -26.60 -31.97 18.26
CA LEU A 294 -26.91 -30.78 19.05
C LEU A 294 -28.39 -30.39 18.95
N GLN A 295 -28.99 -30.47 17.76
CA GLN A 295 -30.42 -30.21 17.59
C GLN A 295 -31.32 -31.21 18.33
N ASN A 296 -30.96 -32.50 18.32
CA ASN A 296 -31.67 -33.53 19.09
C ASN A 296 -31.63 -33.26 20.60
N GLU A 297 -30.49 -32.76 21.08
CA GLU A 297 -30.29 -32.31 22.46
C GLU A 297 -30.89 -30.92 22.74
N ARG A 298 -31.66 -30.37 21.79
CA ARG A 298 -32.31 -29.06 21.85
C ARG A 298 -31.34 -27.90 22.04
N VAL A 299 -30.08 -28.07 21.69
CA VAL A 299 -29.10 -26.99 21.62
C VAL A 299 -29.38 -26.18 20.35
N GLN A 300 -29.53 -24.88 20.50
CA GLN A 300 -29.76 -23.94 19.41
C GLN A 300 -28.63 -22.92 19.30
N ALA A 301 -28.15 -22.47 20.45
CA ALA A 301 -27.12 -21.44 20.55
C ALA A 301 -26.27 -21.64 21.81
N ILE A 302 -24.98 -21.35 21.67
CA ILE A 302 -23.99 -21.40 22.73
C ILE A 302 -23.40 -20.00 22.87
N ASP A 303 -23.37 -19.51 24.11
CA ASP A 303 -23.00 -18.14 24.42
C ASP A 303 -21.66 -18.08 25.14
N VAL A 304 -20.62 -17.64 24.44
CA VAL A 304 -19.27 -17.53 24.99
C VAL A 304 -18.99 -16.08 25.32
N THR A 305 -18.52 -15.81 26.54
CA THR A 305 -18.23 -14.45 27.01
C THR A 305 -16.80 -14.36 27.53
N TYR A 306 -16.09 -13.32 27.10
CA TYR A 306 -14.74 -12.98 27.51
C TYR A 306 -14.65 -11.49 27.89
N GLU A 307 -13.94 -11.19 28.96
CA GLU A 307 -13.43 -9.84 29.21
C GLU A 307 -12.01 -9.76 28.68
N ILE A 308 -11.76 -8.87 27.73
CA ILE A 308 -10.48 -8.78 27.04
C ILE A 308 -9.89 -7.38 27.25
N SER A 309 -8.65 -7.32 27.72
CA SER A 309 -7.92 -6.08 28.00
C SER A 309 -6.46 -6.16 27.51
N GLY A 310 -5.71 -5.07 27.69
CA GLY A 310 -4.35 -4.93 27.16
C GLY A 310 -4.37 -4.43 25.71
N ASP A 311 -3.48 -4.95 24.88
CA ASP A 311 -3.23 -4.47 23.51
C ASP A 311 -4.23 -4.94 22.45
N ARG A 312 -5.40 -5.45 22.87
CA ARG A 312 -6.42 -6.04 22.00
C ARG A 312 -6.69 -5.20 20.75
N ASP A 313 -6.90 -3.89 20.91
CA ASP A 313 -7.30 -3.02 19.81
C ASP A 313 -6.15 -2.83 18.80
N ASN A 314 -4.89 -2.90 19.23
CA ASN A 314 -3.73 -2.87 18.34
C ASN A 314 -3.62 -4.17 17.53
N VAL A 315 -3.88 -5.32 18.16
CA VAL A 315 -3.91 -6.62 17.48
C VAL A 315 -5.09 -6.70 16.49
N ILE A 316 -6.27 -6.14 16.82
CA ILE A 316 -7.41 -6.09 15.91
C ILE A 316 -7.12 -5.19 14.69
N LYS A 317 -6.47 -4.04 14.87
CA LYS A 317 -6.10 -3.12 13.76
C LYS A 317 -5.29 -3.82 12.67
N MET A 318 -4.53 -4.85 13.01
CA MET A 318 -3.78 -5.68 12.07
C MET A 318 -4.63 -6.23 10.91
N LEU A 319 -5.92 -6.48 11.14
CA LEU A 319 -6.82 -6.98 10.09
C LEU A 319 -6.82 -6.07 8.86
N GLN A 320 -6.77 -4.76 9.06
CA GLN A 320 -6.77 -3.73 8.02
C GLN A 320 -5.36 -3.21 7.75
N ALA A 321 -4.62 -2.86 8.81
CA ALA A 321 -3.35 -2.13 8.71
C ALA A 321 -2.17 -2.96 8.17
N VAL A 322 -2.29 -4.29 8.10
CA VAL A 322 -1.24 -5.16 7.55
C VAL A 322 -1.79 -5.92 6.34
N PRO A 323 -1.92 -5.28 5.17
CA PRO A 323 -2.30 -5.97 3.95
C PRO A 323 -1.15 -6.89 3.51
N LEU A 324 -1.42 -8.19 3.42
CA LEU A 324 -0.41 -9.19 3.06
C LEU A 324 -0.41 -9.55 1.57
N ASP A 325 -1.31 -8.94 0.81
CA ASP A 325 -1.49 -9.17 -0.63
C ASP A 325 -1.28 -7.85 -1.36
N PRO A 326 -0.07 -7.58 -1.90
CA PRO A 326 0.20 -6.38 -2.67
C PRO A 326 -0.61 -6.40 -3.98
N PRO A 327 -1.18 -5.26 -4.42
CA PRO A 327 -1.93 -5.20 -5.67
C PRO A 327 -1.02 -5.50 -6.86
N ARG A 328 -1.57 -6.12 -7.90
CA ARG A 328 -0.82 -6.42 -9.13
C ARG A 328 -0.36 -5.16 -9.86
N GLU A 329 -1.20 -4.14 -9.86
CA GLU A 329 -0.94 -2.86 -10.52
C GLU A 329 -0.76 -1.76 -9.47
N ALA A 330 0.44 -1.15 -9.47
CA ALA A 330 0.73 0.04 -8.69
C ALA A 330 0.28 1.30 -9.43
N ILE A 331 0.49 1.31 -10.74
CA ILE A 331 0.29 2.47 -11.61
C ILE A 331 -0.10 2.02 -13.01
N ALA A 332 -1.10 2.67 -13.60
CA ALA A 332 -1.46 2.44 -14.99
C ALA A 332 -0.48 3.17 -15.91
N CYS A 333 -0.05 2.49 -16.97
CA CYS A 333 0.71 3.09 -18.06
C CYS A 333 0.08 2.72 -19.39
N TRP A 334 0.12 3.64 -20.36
CA TRP A 334 -0.53 3.49 -21.67
C TRP A 334 -1.96 3.01 -21.51
N VAL A 335 -2.84 3.91 -21.08
CA VAL A 335 -4.29 3.63 -20.97
C VAL A 335 -4.76 2.96 -22.26
N GLN A 336 -5.17 1.68 -22.15
CA GLN A 336 -5.87 0.97 -23.22
C GLN A 336 -7.33 1.42 -23.29
#